data_AF-A0A7V9RGJ8-F1
#
_entry.id   AF-A0A7V9RGJ8-F1
#
_cell.length_a   1.000
_cell.length_b   1.000
_cell.length_c   1.000
_cell.angle_alpha   90.00
_cell.angle_beta   90.00
_cell.angle_gamma   90.00
#
_symmetry.space_group_name_H-M   'P 1'
#
loop_
_entity.id
_entity.type
_entity.pdbx_description
1 polymer ?
#
loop_
_entity_poly.entity_id
_entity_poly.type
_entity_poly.pdbx_seq_one_letter_code
_entity_poly.pdbx_strand_id
1 'polypeptide(L)'
;MAPPTPPAKKAAGVARILKIAVFAALRGAWLSTMVLTPLVGFWLASSVAAYSNASQWLSLLLGLALFPLVPVGWELVSVWRRSRQQAPGKQYLTRVDRLVLRTLIVNGLFLAVMLYASRTTAFRALSQRGDWMLDGHDGPIASTVRGFLLGIGDKLDGKKLADPDAQGESDAAPDPSTIREDNPLPLPVKPGGTEPPKTPIGWPLDDAPDAKVTAMPEHAKASIASVGAYLKKQFPDKKLRVKAIHDFVAMRLVYDKDTLEKIMRRDYLNVPSQEAEPVFAAKTGVCAGYAKLMTAIGAAANVEIKYVTGYIRDASRRIAAGSDESIKAALQGQSHAWNAVLLDGEWFLLDATWDDPIGSDKPVHSTYLFTPPRLFAYDHLPEDPAWQLVMKPISEGDFVRLPMMSPAIGRFGLSLESPNRSQVSVSGEVTITFDNPYGAHLLAEAHRDGGGGTAIECTETSGKKATVTCALPTGEFEVRMFAAPADGKYGRYAQIGSILVNSR
;
A
#
# COMPACT_ATOMS: atom_id res chain seq x y z
N MET A 1 -70.45 -30.55 -16.89
CA MET A 1 -69.13 -31.08 -17.28
C MET A 1 -68.09 -30.50 -16.33
N ALA A 2 -67.57 -31.30 -15.39
CA ALA A 2 -66.46 -30.88 -14.55
C ALA A 2 -65.14 -31.14 -15.31
N PRO A 3 -64.16 -30.21 -15.30
CA PRO A 3 -62.91 -30.39 -16.02
C PRO A 3 -62.05 -31.47 -15.37
N PRO A 4 -61.26 -32.24 -16.15
CA PRO A 4 -60.42 -33.30 -15.61
C PRO A 4 -59.29 -32.70 -14.75
N THR A 5 -59.19 -33.16 -13.51
CA THR A 5 -58.05 -32.90 -12.63
C THR A 5 -56.77 -33.46 -13.24
N PRO A 6 -55.66 -32.69 -13.27
CA PRO A 6 -54.40 -33.17 -13.81
C PRO A 6 -53.84 -34.31 -12.93
N PRO A 7 -53.15 -35.31 -13.52
CA PRO A 7 -52.76 -36.52 -12.80
C PRO A 7 -51.70 -36.22 -11.74
N ALA A 8 -52.08 -36.40 -10.47
CA ALA A 8 -51.24 -36.26 -9.27
C ALA A 8 -49.88 -36.99 -9.35
N LYS A 9 -49.75 -38.00 -10.23
CA LYS A 9 -48.50 -38.75 -10.46
C LYS A 9 -47.37 -37.90 -11.07
N LYS A 10 -47.67 -36.91 -11.93
CA LYS A 10 -46.62 -36.04 -12.54
C LYS A 10 -46.06 -35.04 -11.52
N ALA A 11 -46.91 -34.45 -10.68
CA ALA A 11 -46.49 -33.54 -9.60
C ALA A 11 -45.65 -34.24 -8.53
N ALA A 12 -45.98 -35.49 -8.17
CA ALA A 12 -45.20 -36.31 -7.25
C ALA A 12 -43.82 -36.70 -7.83
N GLY A 13 -43.72 -36.94 -9.14
CA GLY A 13 -42.47 -37.21 -9.84
C GLY A 13 -41.52 -36.00 -9.86
N VAL A 14 -42.05 -34.81 -10.18
CA VAL A 14 -41.27 -33.56 -10.18
C VAL A 14 -40.79 -33.20 -8.77
N ALA A 15 -41.65 -33.31 -7.76
CA ALA A 15 -41.26 -33.06 -6.37
C ALA A 15 -40.18 -34.04 -5.86
N ARG A 16 -40.22 -35.31 -6.30
CA ARG A 16 -39.20 -36.32 -5.96
C ARG A 16 -37.87 -36.01 -6.64
N ILE A 17 -37.87 -35.63 -7.91
CA ILE A 17 -36.67 -35.23 -8.65
C ILE A 17 -36.05 -33.98 -8.02
N LEU A 18 -36.86 -32.98 -7.68
CA LEU A 18 -36.39 -31.75 -7.03
C LEU A 18 -35.76 -32.05 -5.66
N LYS A 19 -36.37 -32.91 -4.85
CA LYS A 19 -35.79 -33.34 -3.56
C LYS A 19 -34.45 -34.05 -3.72
N ILE A 20 -34.32 -34.93 -4.73
CA ILE A 20 -33.06 -35.63 -5.02
C ILE A 20 -31.99 -34.62 -5.46
N ALA A 21 -32.34 -33.69 -6.35
CA ALA A 21 -31.42 -32.66 -6.82
C ALA A 21 -30.93 -31.75 -5.68
N VAL A 22 -31.84 -31.28 -4.82
CA VAL A 22 -31.50 -30.48 -3.63
C VAL A 22 -30.62 -31.27 -2.66
N PHE A 23 -30.95 -32.53 -2.37
CA PHE A 23 -30.14 -33.36 -1.49
C PHE A 23 -28.75 -33.65 -2.06
N ALA A 24 -28.65 -33.91 -3.37
CA ALA A 24 -27.38 -34.09 -4.06
C ALA A 24 -26.54 -32.80 -4.03
N ALA A 25 -27.16 -31.64 -4.25
CA ALA A 25 -26.50 -30.34 -4.16
C ALA A 25 -25.98 -30.05 -2.74
N LEU A 26 -26.81 -30.26 -1.71
CA LEU A 26 -26.40 -30.09 -0.31
C LEU A 26 -25.27 -31.03 0.08
N ARG A 27 -25.33 -32.30 -0.35
CA ARG A 27 -24.25 -33.27 -0.11
C ARG A 27 -22.98 -32.91 -0.87
N GLY A 28 -23.11 -32.42 -2.10
CA GLY A 28 -22.01 -31.89 -2.88
C GLY A 28 -21.32 -30.74 -2.15
N ALA A 29 -22.09 -29.73 -1.72
CA ALA A 29 -21.59 -28.60 -0.95
C ALA A 29 -20.90 -29.06 0.35
N TRP A 30 -21.51 -30.00 1.09
CA TRP A 30 -20.92 -30.56 2.31
C TRP A 30 -19.56 -31.22 2.04
N LEU A 31 -19.45 -32.02 0.99
CA LEU A 31 -18.18 -32.63 0.60
C LEU A 31 -17.16 -31.62 0.10
N SER A 32 -17.60 -30.58 -0.61
CA SER A 32 -16.73 -29.49 -1.06
C SER A 32 -16.08 -28.78 0.11
N THR A 33 -16.77 -28.59 1.25
CA THR A 33 -16.15 -27.99 2.44
C THR A 33 -14.98 -28.81 2.99
N MET A 34 -15.04 -30.14 2.91
CA MET A 34 -13.93 -31.02 3.32
C MET A 34 -12.65 -30.78 2.52
N VAL A 35 -12.78 -30.34 1.25
CA VAL A 35 -11.63 -30.06 0.37
C VAL A 35 -11.21 -28.60 0.46
N LEU A 36 -12.18 -27.68 0.46
CA LEU A 36 -11.92 -26.24 0.45
C LEU A 36 -11.28 -25.76 1.76
N THR A 37 -11.71 -26.25 2.92
CA THR A 37 -11.18 -25.75 4.20
C THR A 37 -9.68 -26.06 4.38
N PRO A 38 -9.19 -27.29 4.11
CA PRO A 38 -7.75 -27.56 4.11
C PRO A 38 -6.96 -26.77 3.06
N LEU A 39 -7.54 -26.54 1.88
CA LEU A 39 -6.89 -25.72 0.86
C LEU A 39 -6.71 -24.27 1.34
N VAL A 40 -7.72 -23.69 2.00
CA VAL A 40 -7.62 -22.35 2.59
C VAL A 40 -6.59 -22.33 3.74
N GLY A 41 -6.58 -23.34 4.61
CA GLY A 41 -5.59 -23.47 5.67
C GLY A 41 -4.16 -23.56 5.15
N PHE A 42 -3.94 -24.39 4.13
CA PHE A 42 -2.67 -24.51 3.43
C PHE A 42 -2.27 -23.21 2.71
N TRP A 43 -3.20 -22.59 2.00
CA TRP A 43 -2.97 -21.33 1.29
C TRP A 43 -2.53 -20.23 2.27
N LEU A 44 -3.23 -20.07 3.38
CA LEU A 44 -2.86 -19.11 4.42
C LEU A 44 -1.48 -19.43 5.01
N ALA A 45 -1.25 -20.66 5.46
CA ALA A 45 0.02 -21.05 6.10
C ALA A 45 1.22 -20.94 5.14
N SER A 46 1.03 -21.29 3.87
CA SER A 46 2.07 -21.19 2.84
C SER A 46 2.35 -19.75 2.42
N SER A 47 1.32 -18.89 2.37
CA SER A 47 1.50 -17.46 2.11
C SER A 47 2.25 -16.79 3.26
N VAL A 48 1.92 -17.11 4.52
CA VAL A 48 2.65 -16.63 5.70
C VAL A 48 4.11 -17.07 5.65
N ALA A 49 4.37 -18.33 5.33
CA ALA A 49 5.73 -18.82 5.17
C ALA A 49 6.47 -18.09 4.04
N ALA A 50 5.81 -17.86 2.90
CA ALA A 50 6.41 -17.14 1.78
C ALA A 50 6.75 -15.68 2.14
N TYR A 51 5.88 -15.03 2.92
CA TYR A 51 6.04 -13.65 3.40
C TYR A 51 7.21 -13.51 4.39
N SER A 52 7.35 -14.43 5.34
CA SER A 52 8.37 -14.41 6.41
C SER A 52 9.67 -15.15 6.06
N ASN A 53 9.95 -15.30 4.76
CA ASN A 53 11.05 -16.09 4.22
C ASN A 53 11.23 -17.51 4.81
N ALA A 54 10.16 -18.14 5.28
CA ALA A 54 10.18 -19.48 5.83
C ALA A 54 9.96 -20.54 4.73
N SER A 55 10.43 -21.76 5.00
CA SER A 55 10.26 -22.89 4.08
C SER A 55 8.80 -23.28 3.92
N GLN A 56 8.30 -23.29 2.69
CA GLN A 56 6.94 -23.73 2.38
C GLN A 56 6.75 -25.26 2.58
N TRP A 57 7.84 -26.02 2.72
CA TRP A 57 7.75 -27.45 3.03
C TRP A 57 7.06 -27.72 4.37
N LEU A 58 7.26 -26.83 5.36
CA LEU A 58 6.54 -26.90 6.62
C LEU A 58 5.03 -26.73 6.41
N SER A 59 4.62 -25.82 5.52
CA SER A 59 3.21 -25.63 5.17
C SER A 59 2.64 -26.84 4.44
N LEU A 60 3.43 -27.56 3.63
CA LEU A 60 3.01 -28.81 2.99
C LEU A 60 2.80 -29.94 4.00
N LEU A 61 3.74 -30.12 4.93
CA LEU A 61 3.61 -31.10 6.02
C LEU A 61 2.40 -30.79 6.90
N LEU A 62 2.20 -29.51 7.20
CA LEU A 62 1.04 -29.02 7.94
C LEU A 62 -0.26 -29.25 7.16
N GLY A 63 -0.26 -29.00 5.85
CA GLY A 63 -1.38 -29.30 4.96
C GLY A 63 -1.76 -30.78 5.01
N LEU A 64 -0.78 -31.69 4.88
CA LEU A 64 -0.98 -33.14 4.99
C LEU A 64 -1.47 -33.56 6.38
N ALA A 65 -0.97 -32.91 7.44
CA ALA A 65 -1.44 -33.13 8.80
C ALA A 65 -2.92 -32.73 8.95
N LEU A 66 -3.28 -31.52 8.51
CA LEU A 66 -4.63 -30.98 8.54
C LEU A 66 -5.61 -31.77 7.65
N PHE A 67 -5.12 -32.31 6.54
CA PHE A 67 -5.81 -33.31 5.73
C PHE A 67 -4.82 -34.01 4.77
N PRO A 68 -4.76 -35.36 4.73
CA PRO A 68 -5.72 -36.29 5.34
C PRO A 68 -5.30 -36.88 6.70
N LEU A 69 -4.06 -36.68 7.17
CA LEU A 69 -3.48 -37.53 8.22
C LEU A 69 -4.23 -37.48 9.55
N VAL A 70 -4.46 -36.30 10.13
CA VAL A 70 -5.14 -36.17 11.44
C VAL A 70 -6.62 -36.56 11.35
N PRO A 71 -7.44 -36.07 10.39
CA PRO A 71 -8.85 -36.45 10.31
C PRO A 71 -9.08 -37.94 10.05
N VAL A 72 -8.29 -38.55 9.16
CA VAL A 72 -8.39 -39.98 8.85
C VAL A 72 -7.88 -40.82 10.01
N GLY A 73 -6.74 -40.46 10.60
CA GLY A 73 -6.20 -41.12 11.79
C GLY A 73 -7.20 -41.11 12.96
N TRP A 74 -7.87 -39.96 13.18
CA TRP A 74 -8.92 -39.84 14.19
C TRP A 74 -10.13 -40.75 13.88
N GLU A 75 -10.57 -40.88 12.61
CA GLU A 75 -11.63 -41.84 12.27
C GLU A 75 -11.18 -43.29 12.50
N LEU A 76 -9.97 -43.66 12.08
CA LEU A 76 -9.42 -45.02 12.26
C LEU A 76 -9.34 -45.41 13.75
N VAL A 77 -8.80 -44.54 14.60
CA VAL A 77 -8.75 -44.75 16.06
C VAL A 77 -10.16 -44.86 16.63
N SER A 78 -11.11 -44.05 16.16
CA SER A 78 -12.49 -44.12 16.64
C SER A 78 -13.22 -45.41 16.24
N VAL A 79 -12.88 -45.97 15.07
CA VAL A 79 -13.42 -47.25 14.59
C VAL A 79 -12.81 -48.39 15.41
N TRP A 80 -11.51 -48.37 15.65
CA TRP A 80 -10.81 -49.36 16.48
C TRP A 80 -11.27 -49.35 17.94
N ARG A 81 -11.45 -48.17 18.55
CA ARG A 81 -11.99 -48.08 19.92
C ARG A 81 -13.41 -48.65 20.01
N ARG A 82 -14.22 -48.46 18.96
CA ARG A 82 -15.58 -48.99 18.90
C ARG A 82 -15.64 -50.48 18.63
N SER A 83 -14.71 -51.05 17.85
CA SER A 83 -14.64 -52.51 17.68
C SER A 83 -14.30 -53.24 18.98
N ARG A 84 -13.78 -52.52 19.98
CA ARG A 84 -13.54 -53.03 21.34
C ARG A 84 -14.73 -52.86 22.30
N GLN A 85 -15.79 -52.16 21.90
CA GLN A 85 -16.99 -51.96 22.73
C GLN A 85 -18.01 -53.06 22.48
N GLN A 86 -18.55 -53.66 23.54
CA GLN A 86 -19.50 -54.77 23.46
C GLN A 86 -20.89 -54.36 22.91
N ALA A 87 -21.25 -53.07 22.91
CA ALA A 87 -22.51 -52.57 22.37
C ALA A 87 -22.33 -51.18 21.71
N PRO A 88 -22.03 -51.12 20.40
CA PRO A 88 -21.93 -49.84 19.70
C PRO A 88 -23.34 -49.20 19.57
N GLY A 89 -23.51 -47.99 20.09
CA GLY A 89 -24.77 -47.23 19.97
C GLY A 89 -25.18 -46.92 18.51
N LYS A 90 -26.45 -46.55 18.29
CA LYS A 90 -27.00 -46.20 16.97
C LYS A 90 -26.18 -45.10 16.29
N GLN A 91 -25.83 -45.30 15.01
CA GLN A 91 -25.08 -44.32 14.21
C GLN A 91 -26.04 -43.43 13.44
N TYR A 92 -26.03 -42.13 13.74
CA TYR A 92 -26.82 -41.12 13.03
C TYR A 92 -26.07 -40.51 11.82
N LEU A 93 -24.74 -40.55 11.81
CA LEU A 93 -23.88 -39.96 10.77
C LEU A 93 -23.13 -41.04 9.98
N THR A 94 -23.02 -40.87 8.66
CA THR A 94 -22.25 -41.79 7.80
C THR A 94 -20.74 -41.67 8.07
N ARG A 95 -19.95 -42.64 7.59
CA ARG A 95 -18.47 -42.56 7.67
C ARG A 95 -17.92 -41.29 7.04
N VAL A 96 -18.51 -40.89 5.91
CA VAL A 96 -18.11 -39.70 5.18
C VAL A 96 -18.49 -38.44 5.97
N ASP A 97 -19.70 -38.36 6.53
CA ASP A 97 -20.11 -37.18 7.32
C ASP A 97 -19.21 -36.96 8.54
N ARG A 98 -18.81 -38.05 9.21
CA ARG A 98 -17.88 -37.97 10.34
C ARG A 98 -16.47 -37.56 9.92
N LEU A 99 -16.02 -37.98 8.73
CA LEU A 99 -14.74 -37.53 8.20
C LEU A 99 -14.79 -36.04 7.86
N VAL A 100 -15.83 -35.59 7.16
CA VAL A 100 -16.04 -34.16 6.85
C VAL A 100 -16.04 -33.34 8.13
N LEU A 101 -16.85 -33.72 9.14
CA LEU A 101 -16.95 -32.97 10.39
C LEU A 101 -15.60 -32.88 11.12
N ARG A 102 -14.82 -33.96 11.16
CA ARG A 102 -13.48 -33.94 11.77
C ARG A 102 -12.51 -33.07 11.00
N THR A 103 -12.51 -33.13 9.68
CA THR A 103 -11.71 -32.24 8.83
C THR A 103 -12.06 -30.79 9.12
N LEU A 104 -13.36 -30.46 9.20
CA LEU A 104 -13.81 -29.10 9.54
C LEU A 104 -13.43 -28.68 10.96
N ILE A 105 -13.50 -29.56 11.95
CA ILE A 105 -13.07 -29.25 13.33
C ILE A 105 -11.57 -28.98 13.38
N VAL A 106 -10.75 -29.86 12.79
CA VAL A 106 -9.28 -29.74 12.80
C VAL A 106 -8.85 -28.46 12.07
N ASN A 107 -9.40 -28.21 10.88
CA ASN A 107 -9.04 -27.03 10.10
C ASN A 107 -9.65 -25.75 10.67
N GLY A 108 -10.86 -25.80 11.23
CA GLY A 108 -11.49 -24.66 11.88
C GLY A 108 -10.72 -24.22 13.12
N LEU A 109 -10.27 -25.18 13.96
CA LEU A 109 -9.38 -24.89 15.09
C LEU A 109 -8.05 -24.31 14.62
N PHE A 110 -7.44 -24.89 13.59
CA PHE A 110 -6.20 -24.38 13.02
C PHE A 110 -6.33 -22.93 12.52
N LEU A 111 -7.36 -22.65 11.72
CA LEU A 111 -7.63 -21.30 11.20
C LEU A 111 -7.93 -20.32 12.34
N ALA A 112 -8.71 -20.73 13.35
CA ALA A 112 -8.98 -19.89 14.51
C ALA A 112 -7.70 -19.56 15.29
N VAL A 113 -6.82 -20.54 15.51
CA VAL A 113 -5.53 -20.33 16.18
C VAL A 113 -4.63 -19.44 15.35
N MET A 114 -4.54 -19.64 14.03
CA MET A 114 -3.74 -18.78 13.14
C MET A 114 -4.26 -17.34 13.13
N LEU A 115 -5.57 -17.14 12.99
CA LEU A 115 -6.18 -15.81 12.98
C LEU A 115 -6.12 -15.15 14.35
N TYR A 116 -6.03 -15.91 15.44
CA TYR A 116 -5.83 -15.37 16.78
C TYR A 116 -4.37 -14.98 17.01
N ALA A 117 -3.42 -15.88 16.70
CA ALA A 117 -2.00 -15.70 16.98
C ALA A 117 -1.30 -14.75 16.00
N SER A 118 -1.78 -14.68 14.75
CA SER A 118 -1.08 -13.99 13.66
C SER A 118 -2.02 -13.18 12.78
N ARG A 119 -3.09 -12.61 13.37
CA ARG A 119 -4.15 -11.91 12.62
C ARG A 119 -3.63 -10.95 11.55
N THR A 120 -2.71 -10.07 11.94
CA THR A 120 -2.17 -9.02 11.05
C THR A 120 -1.23 -9.62 10.00
N THR A 121 -0.34 -10.53 10.38
CA THR A 121 0.59 -11.20 9.46
C THR A 121 -0.15 -12.07 8.45
N ALA A 122 -1.22 -12.74 8.86
CA ALA A 122 -2.05 -13.61 8.02
C ALA A 122 -2.64 -12.85 6.83
N PHE A 123 -3.32 -11.73 7.07
CA PHE A 123 -3.92 -10.95 5.98
C PHE A 123 -2.87 -10.29 5.08
N ARG A 124 -1.78 -9.76 5.67
CA ARG A 124 -0.65 -9.20 4.90
C ARG A 124 -0.02 -10.23 3.97
N ALA A 125 0.22 -11.43 4.48
CA ALA A 125 0.79 -12.50 3.70
C ALA A 125 -0.12 -12.89 2.53
N LEU A 126 -1.44 -12.88 2.74
CA LEU A 126 -2.41 -13.12 1.67
C LEU A 126 -2.46 -11.98 0.64
N SER A 127 -2.43 -10.71 1.08
CA SER A 127 -2.54 -9.56 0.19
C SER A 127 -1.24 -9.27 -0.58
N GLN A 128 -0.06 -9.57 -0.02
CA GLN A 128 1.22 -9.32 -0.69
C GLN A 128 1.84 -10.56 -1.34
N ARG A 129 1.61 -11.75 -0.77
CA ARG A 129 2.27 -13.00 -1.15
C ARG A 129 1.28 -14.16 -1.31
N GLY A 130 -0.01 -13.90 -1.40
CA GLY A 130 -1.05 -14.93 -1.57
C GLY A 130 -0.92 -15.70 -2.88
N ASP A 131 -0.22 -15.14 -3.86
CA ASP A 131 0.04 -15.71 -5.17
C ASP A 131 1.47 -16.27 -5.32
N TRP A 132 2.20 -16.47 -4.21
CA TRP A 132 3.62 -16.88 -4.23
C TRP A 132 3.92 -18.11 -5.11
N MET A 133 2.96 -19.02 -5.28
CA MET A 133 3.08 -20.19 -6.15
C MET A 133 3.17 -19.86 -7.64
N LEU A 134 2.90 -18.61 -8.01
CA LEU A 134 2.99 -18.07 -9.36
C LEU A 134 4.24 -17.19 -9.56
N ASP A 135 5.17 -17.16 -8.61
CA ASP A 135 6.44 -16.45 -8.79
C ASP A 135 7.17 -16.96 -10.05
N GLY A 136 7.72 -16.02 -10.84
CA GLY A 136 8.35 -16.32 -12.13
C GLY A 136 7.39 -16.64 -13.28
N HIS A 137 6.07 -16.57 -13.06
CA HIS A 137 5.05 -16.85 -14.07
C HIS A 137 4.19 -15.61 -14.35
N ASP A 138 4.32 -15.05 -15.56
CA ASP A 138 3.63 -13.82 -15.98
C ASP A 138 2.72 -14.01 -17.21
N GLY A 139 2.42 -15.26 -17.56
CA GLY A 139 1.46 -15.56 -18.63
C GLY A 139 0.01 -15.18 -18.26
N PRO A 140 -0.91 -15.06 -19.25
CA PRO A 140 -2.28 -14.59 -19.02
C PRO A 140 -3.06 -15.40 -17.96
N ILE A 141 -2.82 -16.72 -17.91
CA ILE A 141 -3.43 -17.60 -16.91
C ILE A 141 -2.91 -17.27 -15.51
N ALA A 142 -1.60 -17.08 -15.35
CA ALA A 142 -0.99 -16.72 -14.07
C ALA A 142 -1.52 -15.37 -13.59
N SER A 143 -1.62 -14.37 -14.47
CA SER A 143 -2.21 -13.07 -14.14
C SER A 143 -3.67 -13.16 -13.70
N THR A 144 -4.46 -14.03 -14.35
CA THR A 144 -5.88 -14.25 -14.00
C THR A 144 -6.01 -14.90 -12.62
N VAL A 145 -5.25 -15.97 -12.36
CA VAL A 145 -5.27 -16.67 -11.07
C VAL A 145 -4.75 -15.76 -9.95
N ARG A 146 -3.69 -15.00 -10.21
CA ARG A 146 -3.15 -13.98 -9.30
C ARG A 146 -4.21 -12.96 -8.92
N GLY A 147 -4.90 -12.38 -9.90
CA GLY A 147 -5.99 -11.43 -9.65
C GLY A 147 -7.13 -12.03 -8.80
N PHE A 148 -7.47 -13.30 -9.03
CA PHE A 148 -8.47 -14.00 -8.22
C PHE A 148 -8.02 -14.22 -6.77
N LEU A 149 -6.80 -14.74 -6.55
CA LEU A 149 -6.27 -15.02 -5.21
C LEU A 149 -6.10 -13.74 -4.39
N LEU A 150 -5.49 -12.72 -5.00
CA LEU A 150 -5.25 -11.44 -4.34
C LEU A 150 -6.58 -10.71 -4.07
N GLY A 151 -7.55 -10.79 -5.00
CA GLY A 151 -8.88 -10.23 -4.78
C GLY A 151 -9.65 -10.90 -3.63
N ILE A 152 -9.36 -12.16 -3.29
CA ILE A 152 -9.85 -12.80 -2.07
C ILE A 152 -9.14 -12.22 -0.84
N GLY A 153 -7.81 -12.09 -0.90
CA GLY A 153 -7.02 -11.47 0.17
C GLY A 153 -7.52 -10.07 0.54
N ASP A 154 -7.73 -9.22 -0.47
CA ASP A 154 -8.18 -7.84 -0.31
C ASP A 154 -9.57 -7.77 0.37
N LYS A 155 -10.49 -8.68 0.02
CA LYS A 155 -11.82 -8.76 0.67
C LYS A 155 -11.76 -9.26 2.11
N LEU A 156 -10.79 -10.09 2.43
CA LEU A 156 -10.62 -10.64 3.77
C LEU A 156 -9.94 -9.66 4.72
N ASP A 157 -9.11 -8.75 4.21
CA ASP A 157 -8.41 -7.74 5.03
C ASP A 157 -9.42 -6.80 5.70
N GLY A 158 -10.46 -6.36 4.98
CA GLY A 158 -11.71 -5.77 5.50
C GLY A 158 -11.57 -4.58 6.48
N LYS A 159 -10.35 -4.12 6.72
CA LYS A 159 -9.95 -3.04 7.60
C LYS A 159 -9.30 -1.97 6.73
N LYS A 160 -9.76 -0.74 6.88
CA LYS A 160 -9.01 0.44 6.44
C LYS A 160 -7.57 0.39 6.99
N LEU A 161 -6.59 0.76 6.18
CA LEU A 161 -5.15 0.65 6.47
C LEU A 161 -4.74 1.34 7.79
N ALA A 162 -5.49 2.34 8.25
CA ALA A 162 -5.36 2.96 9.57
C ALA A 162 -6.74 3.38 10.14
N ASP A 163 -6.74 3.87 11.39
CA ASP A 163 -7.94 4.40 12.04
C ASP A 163 -8.46 5.63 11.25
N PRO A 164 -9.67 5.57 10.65
CA PRO A 164 -10.17 6.63 9.77
C PRO A 164 -10.30 7.99 10.46
N ASP A 165 -10.43 8.02 11.79
CA ASP A 165 -10.70 9.25 12.54
C ASP A 165 -9.42 10.01 12.94
N ALA A 166 -8.23 9.52 12.61
CA ALA A 166 -6.97 10.11 13.09
C ALA A 166 -6.66 11.50 12.49
N GLN A 167 -7.15 11.79 11.27
CA GLN A 167 -6.88 13.04 10.56
C GLN A 167 -8.16 13.87 10.28
N GLY A 168 -9.35 13.32 10.57
CA GLY A 168 -10.64 13.92 10.22
C GLY A 168 -11.10 13.59 8.81
N GLU A 169 -12.13 14.30 8.34
CA GLU A 169 -12.75 14.04 7.04
C GLU A 169 -12.06 14.82 5.90
N SER A 170 -11.88 14.14 4.76
CA SER A 170 -11.47 14.78 3.50
C SER A 170 -12.54 15.76 3.00
N ASP A 171 -12.11 16.79 2.29
CA ASP A 171 -13.01 17.55 1.43
C ASP A 171 -13.57 16.67 0.31
N ALA A 172 -14.77 17.02 -0.18
CA ALA A 172 -15.44 16.29 -1.24
C ALA A 172 -14.59 16.22 -2.51
N ALA A 173 -14.41 15.00 -3.03
CA ALA A 173 -13.65 14.74 -4.23
C ALA A 173 -14.34 15.28 -5.50
N PRO A 174 -13.59 15.56 -6.56
CA PRO A 174 -14.16 15.91 -7.85
C PRO A 174 -14.98 14.75 -8.43
N ASP A 175 -15.93 15.09 -9.32
CA ASP A 175 -16.65 14.09 -10.10
C ASP A 175 -15.63 13.25 -10.91
N PRO A 176 -15.63 11.91 -10.80
CA PRO A 176 -14.70 11.06 -11.53
C PRO A 176 -14.70 11.27 -13.06
N SER A 177 -15.80 11.75 -13.64
CA SER A 177 -15.89 12.09 -15.07
C SER A 177 -15.05 13.31 -15.48
N THR A 178 -14.61 14.11 -14.51
CA THR A 178 -13.74 15.27 -14.72
C THR A 178 -12.25 14.91 -14.67
N ILE A 179 -11.92 13.68 -14.24
CA ILE A 179 -10.54 13.18 -14.19
C ILE A 179 -10.09 12.87 -15.62
N ARG A 180 -9.17 13.66 -16.15
CA ARG A 180 -8.57 13.42 -17.46
C ARG A 180 -7.46 12.37 -17.38
N GLU A 181 -7.40 11.48 -18.37
CA GLU A 181 -6.35 10.47 -18.51
C GLU A 181 -5.01 11.07 -18.93
N ASP A 182 -5.01 12.34 -19.32
CA ASP A 182 -3.91 13.02 -19.98
C ASP A 182 -2.83 13.53 -19.03
N ASN A 183 -2.79 13.12 -17.77
CA ASN A 183 -1.69 13.44 -16.86
C ASN A 183 -0.44 12.70 -17.34
N PRO A 184 0.37 13.28 -18.25
CA PRO A 184 1.30 12.50 -19.01
C PRO A 184 2.39 12.10 -18.02
N LEU A 185 2.82 10.83 -18.10
CA LEU A 185 4.20 10.56 -17.74
C LEU A 185 5.05 11.63 -18.44
N PRO A 186 6.04 12.20 -17.75
CA PRO A 186 6.78 13.36 -18.22
C PRO A 186 7.02 13.34 -19.73
N LEU A 187 6.62 14.41 -20.44
CA LEU A 187 6.61 14.42 -21.91
C LEU A 187 7.99 14.03 -22.45
N PRO A 188 8.09 13.14 -23.46
CA PRO A 188 9.38 12.77 -24.04
C PRO A 188 10.10 14.02 -24.56
N VAL A 189 11.34 14.25 -24.09
CA VAL A 189 12.14 15.39 -24.53
C VAL A 189 12.66 15.18 -25.95
N LYS A 190 12.84 16.29 -26.67
CA LYS A 190 13.50 16.37 -27.98
C LYS A 190 14.83 15.59 -27.98
N PRO A 191 15.23 14.98 -29.12
CA PRO A 191 16.50 14.27 -29.22
C PRO A 191 17.68 15.15 -28.78
N GLY A 192 18.43 14.71 -27.75
CA GLY A 192 19.63 15.39 -27.24
C GLY A 192 19.48 16.20 -25.95
N GLY A 193 18.30 16.20 -25.30
CA GLY A 193 18.14 16.82 -23.98
C GLY A 193 18.83 16.02 -22.86
N THR A 194 19.54 16.72 -21.96
CA THR A 194 20.16 16.16 -20.75
C THR A 194 19.33 16.39 -19.49
N GLU A 195 18.25 17.16 -19.59
CA GLU A 195 17.37 17.48 -18.45
C GLU A 195 16.21 16.49 -18.33
N PRO A 196 15.82 16.10 -17.11
CA PRO A 196 14.62 15.33 -16.88
C PRO A 196 13.38 16.04 -17.44
N PRO A 197 12.43 15.28 -18.00
CA PRO A 197 11.23 15.81 -18.64
C PRO A 197 10.35 16.52 -17.62
N LYS A 198 9.84 17.70 -17.99
CA LYS A 198 8.85 18.44 -17.19
C LYS A 198 7.43 18.14 -17.66
N THR A 199 6.49 18.06 -16.73
CA THR A 199 5.05 18.00 -17.03
C THR A 199 4.57 19.35 -17.59
N PRO A 200 3.35 19.43 -18.17
CA PRO A 200 2.78 20.71 -18.62
C PRO A 200 2.72 21.78 -17.53
N ILE A 201 2.47 21.40 -16.27
CA ILE A 201 2.46 22.32 -15.12
C ILE A 201 3.89 22.69 -14.68
N GLY A 202 4.91 22.01 -15.18
CA GLY A 202 6.33 22.29 -14.94
C GLY A 202 6.95 21.49 -13.80
N TRP A 203 6.32 20.38 -13.39
CA TRP A 203 6.93 19.45 -12.43
C TRP A 203 8.03 18.62 -13.12
N PRO A 204 9.20 18.40 -12.49
CA PRO A 204 9.59 18.92 -11.17
C PRO A 204 9.93 20.42 -11.19
N LEU A 205 9.56 21.10 -10.11
CA LEU A 205 9.88 22.51 -9.89
C LEU A 205 11.26 22.66 -9.24
N ASP A 206 11.78 23.89 -9.24
CA ASP A 206 12.98 24.23 -8.48
C ASP A 206 12.67 24.28 -6.98
N ASP A 207 13.56 23.68 -6.18
CA ASP A 207 13.47 23.62 -4.71
C ASP A 207 13.64 25.00 -4.05
N ALA A 208 14.31 25.95 -4.73
CA ALA A 208 14.57 27.27 -4.18
C ALA A 208 13.25 28.06 -3.96
N PRO A 209 13.00 28.55 -2.74
CA PRO A 209 11.86 29.44 -2.48
C PRO A 209 12.11 30.84 -3.07
N ASP A 210 11.04 31.50 -3.51
CA ASP A 210 11.11 32.85 -4.07
C ASP A 210 11.51 33.87 -2.98
N ALA A 211 12.34 34.86 -3.35
CA ALA A 211 12.82 35.90 -2.44
C ALA A 211 11.68 36.70 -1.77
N LYS A 212 10.53 36.85 -2.43
CA LYS A 212 9.36 37.55 -1.85
C LYS A 212 8.69 36.74 -0.74
N VAL A 213 8.88 35.42 -0.72
CA VAL A 213 8.42 34.53 0.37
C VAL A 213 9.41 34.58 1.52
N THR A 214 10.71 34.40 1.23
CA THR A 214 11.76 34.38 2.26
C THR A 214 11.91 35.73 2.97
N ALA A 215 11.74 36.84 2.24
CA ALA A 215 11.78 38.21 2.77
C ALA A 215 10.40 38.78 3.13
N MET A 216 9.38 37.93 3.37
CA MET A 216 8.04 38.38 3.73
C MET A 216 8.06 39.21 5.03
N PRO A 217 7.54 40.45 5.03
CA PRO A 217 7.61 41.33 6.19
C PRO A 217 6.72 40.86 7.34
N GLU A 218 7.10 41.17 8.58
CA GLU A 218 6.38 40.69 9.78
C GLU A 218 4.89 41.03 9.81
N HIS A 219 4.51 42.23 9.36
CA HIS A 219 3.10 42.63 9.29
C HIS A 219 2.28 41.77 8.29
N ALA A 220 2.91 41.25 7.23
CA ALA A 220 2.25 40.33 6.31
C ALA A 220 2.10 38.92 6.92
N LYS A 221 2.95 38.56 7.88
CA LYS A 221 2.92 37.29 8.64
C LYS A 221 2.04 37.35 9.89
N ALA A 222 1.27 38.41 10.09
CA ALA A 222 0.49 38.63 11.30
C ALA A 222 -0.72 37.68 11.43
N SER A 223 -1.30 37.24 10.32
CA SER A 223 -2.48 36.36 10.26
C SER A 223 -2.51 35.56 8.97
N ILE A 224 -3.31 34.49 8.92
CA ILE A 224 -3.55 33.72 7.69
C ILE A 224 -4.09 34.64 6.58
N ALA A 225 -5.02 35.54 6.91
CA ALA A 225 -5.60 36.49 5.97
C ALA A 225 -4.57 37.45 5.37
N SER A 226 -3.67 38.00 6.20
CA SER A 226 -2.61 38.90 5.73
C SER A 226 -1.58 38.20 4.85
N VAL A 227 -1.24 36.94 5.17
CA VAL A 227 -0.34 36.11 4.35
C VAL A 227 -0.98 35.86 2.98
N GLY A 228 -2.24 35.40 2.95
CA GLY A 228 -2.96 35.14 1.70
C GLY A 228 -3.08 36.38 0.83
N ALA A 229 -3.41 37.53 1.43
CA ALA A 229 -3.49 38.82 0.72
C ALA A 229 -2.14 39.26 0.14
N TYR A 230 -1.05 39.11 0.92
CA TYR A 230 0.30 39.41 0.45
C TYR A 230 0.69 38.51 -0.73
N LEU A 231 0.55 37.19 -0.59
CA LEU A 231 0.91 36.23 -1.64
C LEU A 231 0.08 36.45 -2.92
N LYS A 232 -1.22 36.72 -2.79
CA LYS A 232 -2.09 37.06 -3.92
C LYS A 232 -1.59 38.29 -4.69
N LYS A 233 -1.14 39.32 -3.98
CA LYS A 233 -0.60 40.55 -4.58
C LYS A 233 0.76 40.32 -5.25
N GLN A 234 1.64 39.56 -4.60
CA GLN A 234 3.01 39.34 -5.09
C GLN A 234 3.10 38.33 -6.25
N PHE A 235 2.13 37.41 -6.33
CA PHE A 235 2.07 36.34 -7.31
C PHE A 235 0.71 36.34 -8.03
N PRO A 236 0.55 37.15 -9.10
CA PRO A 236 -0.67 37.18 -9.90
C PRO A 236 -0.96 35.85 -10.61
N ASP A 237 0.08 35.16 -11.06
CA ASP A 237 0.02 33.81 -11.59
C ASP A 237 -0.35 32.82 -10.48
N LYS A 238 -1.43 32.05 -10.66
CA LYS A 238 -1.93 31.14 -9.63
C LYS A 238 -0.98 29.99 -9.35
N LYS A 239 -0.27 29.46 -10.35
CA LYS A 239 0.70 28.38 -10.16
C LYS A 239 1.86 28.85 -9.28
N LEU A 240 2.44 30.01 -9.59
CA LEU A 240 3.50 30.61 -8.77
C LEU A 240 2.98 30.99 -7.38
N ARG A 241 1.72 31.43 -7.27
CA ARG A 241 1.08 31.68 -5.98
C ARG A 241 0.96 30.42 -5.13
N VAL A 242 0.58 29.29 -5.72
CA VAL A 242 0.53 28.00 -5.00
C VAL A 242 1.90 27.58 -4.53
N LYS A 243 2.94 27.68 -5.37
CA LYS A 243 4.32 27.44 -4.94
C LYS A 243 4.70 28.35 -3.76
N ALA A 244 4.35 29.63 -3.83
CA ALA A 244 4.64 30.57 -2.75
C ALA A 244 3.90 30.26 -1.44
N ILE A 245 2.66 29.73 -1.53
CA ILE A 245 1.89 29.26 -0.37
C ILE A 245 2.54 28.01 0.22
N HIS A 246 2.89 27.04 -0.63
CA HIS A 246 3.62 25.82 -0.27
C HIS A 246 4.93 26.14 0.47
N ASP A 247 5.79 26.95 -0.16
CA ASP A 247 7.09 27.33 0.40
C ASP A 247 6.92 28.09 1.71
N PHE A 248 5.92 28.98 1.81
CA PHE A 248 5.63 29.67 3.06
C PHE A 248 5.27 28.69 4.18
N VAL A 249 4.38 27.73 3.93
CA VAL A 249 3.98 26.75 4.96
C VAL A 249 5.17 25.89 5.38
N ALA A 250 5.91 25.32 4.43
CA ALA A 250 7.07 24.47 4.71
C ALA A 250 8.17 25.23 5.48
N MET A 251 8.39 26.52 5.18
CA MET A 251 9.37 27.34 5.92
C MET A 251 8.85 27.88 7.26
N ARG A 252 7.53 27.98 7.41
CA ARG A 252 6.89 28.60 8.59
C ARG A 252 6.76 27.62 9.74
N LEU A 253 6.52 26.35 9.44
CA LEU A 253 6.23 25.33 10.42
C LEU A 253 7.48 24.51 10.75
N VAL A 254 7.49 23.97 11.97
CA VAL A 254 8.40 22.91 12.39
C VAL A 254 7.56 21.65 12.61
N TYR A 255 8.00 20.53 12.05
CA TYR A 255 7.25 19.28 12.18
C TYR A 255 7.23 18.76 13.63
N ASP A 256 6.03 18.60 14.19
CA ASP A 256 5.81 18.30 15.60
C ASP A 256 5.89 16.80 15.91
N LYS A 257 7.10 16.33 16.22
CA LYS A 257 7.34 14.92 16.55
C LYS A 257 6.66 14.48 17.85
N ASP A 258 6.51 15.36 18.83
CA ASP A 258 5.85 15.04 20.11
C ASP A 258 4.35 14.86 19.92
N THR A 259 3.71 15.77 19.18
CA THR A 259 2.31 15.63 18.78
C THR A 259 2.10 14.35 17.96
N LEU A 260 2.98 14.04 17.01
CA LEU A 260 2.91 12.79 16.26
C LEU A 260 3.00 11.57 17.18
N GLU A 261 3.92 11.56 18.16
CA GLU A 261 4.07 10.46 19.11
C GLU A 261 2.81 10.24 19.95
N LYS A 262 2.15 11.32 20.40
CA LYS A 262 0.87 11.27 21.09
C LYS A 262 -0.24 10.69 20.22
N ILE A 263 -0.35 11.11 18.95
CA ILE A 263 -1.30 10.55 17.98
C ILE A 263 -1.05 9.06 17.79
N MET A 264 0.21 8.64 17.60
CA MET A 264 0.57 7.24 17.42
C MET A 264 0.25 6.39 18.66
N ARG A 265 0.27 6.98 19.86
CA ARG A 265 -0.16 6.35 21.12
C ARG A 265 -1.66 6.47 21.41
N ARG A 266 -2.44 7.09 20.51
CA ARG A 266 -3.88 7.37 20.66
C ARG A 266 -4.20 8.24 21.88
N ASP A 267 -3.27 9.10 22.27
CA ASP A 267 -3.44 10.05 23.37
C ASP A 267 -4.11 11.35 22.89
N TYR A 268 -5.27 11.22 22.26
CA TYR A 268 -5.95 12.32 21.56
C TYR A 268 -6.37 13.47 22.49
N LEU A 269 -6.52 13.21 23.80
CA LEU A 269 -6.83 14.23 24.80
C LEU A 269 -5.69 15.23 25.00
N ASN A 270 -4.45 14.84 24.71
CA ASN A 270 -3.25 15.67 24.89
C ASN A 270 -2.64 16.14 23.56
N VAL A 271 -3.32 15.88 22.45
CA VAL A 271 -2.92 16.34 21.11
C VAL A 271 -3.32 17.82 20.95
N PRO A 272 -2.37 18.74 20.72
CA PRO A 272 -2.69 20.12 20.36
C PRO A 272 -3.55 20.18 19.10
N SER A 273 -4.44 21.18 19.03
CA SER A 273 -5.30 21.36 17.86
C SER A 273 -4.47 21.50 16.59
N GLN A 274 -4.85 20.73 15.56
CA GLN A 274 -4.26 20.78 14.22
C GLN A 274 -5.08 21.66 13.26
N GLU A 275 -5.96 22.52 13.77
CA GLU A 275 -6.66 23.52 12.96
C GLU A 275 -5.71 24.63 12.51
N ALA A 276 -6.05 25.29 11.40
CA ALA A 276 -5.16 26.24 10.73
C ALA A 276 -4.69 27.41 11.64
N GLU A 277 -5.61 28.01 12.41
CA GLU A 277 -5.27 29.15 13.29
C GLU A 277 -4.35 28.76 14.46
N PRO A 278 -4.64 27.69 15.24
CA PRO A 278 -3.71 27.17 16.24
C PRO A 278 -2.32 26.83 15.67
N VAL A 279 -2.27 26.15 14.53
CA VAL A 279 -1.01 25.76 13.87
C VAL A 279 -0.23 26.99 13.40
N PHE A 280 -0.92 27.98 12.81
CA PHE A 280 -0.31 29.24 12.38
C PHE A 280 0.31 30.01 13.55
N ALA A 281 -0.39 30.06 14.69
CA ALA A 281 0.07 30.72 15.91
C ALA A 281 1.24 29.98 16.56
N ALA A 282 1.15 28.65 16.65
CA ALA A 282 2.15 27.81 17.29
C ALA A 282 3.42 27.62 16.43
N LYS A 283 3.30 27.78 15.10
CA LYS A 283 4.37 27.52 14.11
C LYS A 283 4.88 26.08 14.14
N THR A 284 4.04 25.16 14.58
CA THR A 284 4.33 23.73 14.70
C THR A 284 3.06 22.95 14.40
N GLY A 285 3.21 21.77 13.81
CA GLY A 285 2.08 20.90 13.47
C GLY A 285 2.54 19.56 12.91
N VAL A 286 1.59 18.66 12.74
CA VAL A 286 1.77 17.42 11.96
C VAL A 286 1.08 17.56 10.59
N CYS A 287 1.06 16.50 9.80
CA CYS A 287 0.51 16.50 8.44
C CYS A 287 -0.87 17.17 8.29
N ALA A 288 -1.82 16.88 9.18
CA ALA A 288 -3.11 17.58 9.18
C ALA A 288 -2.99 19.12 9.33
N GLY A 289 -2.10 19.59 10.22
CA GLY A 289 -1.89 21.00 10.45
C GLY A 289 -1.30 21.72 9.24
N TYR A 290 -0.34 21.10 8.56
CA TYR A 290 0.24 21.62 7.32
C TYR A 290 -0.83 21.73 6.24
N ALA A 291 -1.59 20.66 6.00
CA ALA A 291 -2.58 20.60 4.95
C ALA A 291 -3.79 21.53 5.20
N LYS A 292 -4.22 21.69 6.46
CA LYS A 292 -5.25 22.67 6.84
C LYS A 292 -4.75 24.11 6.72
N LEU A 293 -3.50 24.38 7.11
CA LEU A 293 -2.92 25.72 6.94
C LEU A 293 -2.77 26.09 5.46
N MET A 294 -2.31 25.17 4.62
CA MET A 294 -2.28 25.32 3.16
C MET A 294 -3.66 25.69 2.62
N THR A 295 -4.70 24.96 3.03
CA THR A 295 -6.09 25.20 2.62
C THR A 295 -6.57 26.60 3.03
N ALA A 296 -6.33 26.99 4.28
CA ALA A 296 -6.76 28.28 4.81
C ALA A 296 -6.05 29.46 4.14
N ILE A 297 -4.74 29.36 3.90
CA ILE A 297 -3.98 30.39 3.16
C ILE A 297 -4.43 30.42 1.69
N GLY A 298 -4.67 29.26 1.06
CA GLY A 298 -5.22 29.15 -0.30
C GLY A 298 -6.52 29.93 -0.46
N ALA A 299 -7.47 29.72 0.46
CA ALA A 299 -8.74 30.46 0.49
C ALA A 299 -8.51 31.97 0.59
N ALA A 300 -7.66 32.43 1.52
CA ALA A 300 -7.31 33.84 1.67
C ALA A 300 -6.58 34.42 0.43
N ALA A 301 -5.85 33.58 -0.31
CA ALA A 301 -5.11 33.92 -1.51
C ALA A 301 -5.92 33.74 -2.81
N ASN A 302 -7.22 33.39 -2.72
CA ASN A 302 -8.10 33.11 -3.85
C ASN A 302 -7.57 31.98 -4.76
N VAL A 303 -7.18 30.87 -4.12
CA VAL A 303 -6.82 29.60 -4.73
C VAL A 303 -7.61 28.51 -4.05
N GLU A 304 -8.27 27.66 -4.83
CA GLU A 304 -9.01 26.53 -4.28
C GLU A 304 -8.04 25.36 -4.02
N ILE A 305 -7.79 25.13 -2.74
CA ILE A 305 -7.00 24.01 -2.22
C ILE A 305 -7.95 23.19 -1.34
N LYS A 306 -7.90 21.86 -1.47
CA LYS A 306 -8.70 20.90 -0.72
C LYS A 306 -7.83 20.12 0.23
N TYR A 307 -8.40 19.80 1.38
CA TYR A 307 -7.83 18.91 2.37
C TYR A 307 -8.14 17.45 1.98
N VAL A 308 -7.10 16.62 1.90
CA VAL A 308 -7.22 15.20 1.51
C VAL A 308 -6.58 14.34 2.59
N THR A 309 -7.29 13.28 2.98
CA THR A 309 -6.83 12.28 3.94
C THR A 309 -6.64 10.92 3.26
N GLY A 310 -5.76 10.11 3.83
CA GLY A 310 -5.52 8.76 3.35
C GLY A 310 -4.32 8.12 4.03
N TYR A 311 -3.58 7.33 3.25
CA TYR A 311 -2.53 6.46 3.75
C TYR A 311 -1.23 6.69 3.00
N ILE A 312 -0.11 6.69 3.72
CA ILE A 312 1.22 6.79 3.15
C ILE A 312 2.11 5.58 3.44
N ARG A 313 2.94 5.20 2.46
CA ARG A 313 4.04 4.25 2.65
C ARG A 313 5.35 4.99 2.48
N ASP A 314 6.19 4.96 3.50
CA ASP A 314 7.45 5.70 3.50
C ASP A 314 8.63 4.72 3.51
N ALA A 315 9.35 4.64 2.38
CA ALA A 315 10.55 3.81 2.23
C ALA A 315 11.75 4.26 3.08
N SER A 316 11.73 5.49 3.60
CA SER A 316 12.77 6.04 4.47
C SER A 316 12.50 5.82 5.96
N ARG A 317 11.23 5.57 6.33
CA ARG A 317 10.81 5.50 7.72
C ARG A 317 11.06 4.14 8.35
N ARG A 318 12.14 4.05 9.12
CA ARG A 318 12.26 3.08 10.21
C ARG A 318 11.79 3.73 11.51
N ILE A 319 10.71 3.21 12.07
CA ILE A 319 10.30 3.63 13.42
C ILE A 319 11.39 3.16 14.38
N ALA A 320 11.97 4.09 15.15
CA ALA A 320 13.12 3.89 16.05
C ALA A 320 12.89 2.85 17.17
N ALA A 321 11.71 2.23 17.26
CA ALA A 321 11.33 1.33 18.33
C ALA A 321 11.77 -0.14 18.14
N GLY A 322 12.35 -0.51 17.00
CA GLY A 322 12.99 -1.83 16.83
C GLY A 322 12.06 -3.05 17.03
N SER A 323 10.74 -2.85 17.05
CA SER A 323 9.77 -3.94 17.06
C SER A 323 9.25 -4.19 15.65
N ASP A 324 9.01 -5.47 15.37
CA ASP A 324 8.38 -6.00 14.17
C ASP A 324 7.14 -5.20 13.74
N GLU A 325 6.32 -4.73 14.69
CA GLU A 325 5.09 -3.98 14.46
C GLU A 325 5.32 -2.60 13.85
N SER A 326 6.46 -1.98 14.16
CA SER A 326 6.74 -0.59 13.82
C SER A 326 7.27 -0.43 12.37
N ILE A 327 8.06 -1.40 11.90
CA ILE A 327 8.42 -1.57 10.48
C ILE A 327 7.17 -1.96 9.68
N LYS A 328 6.34 -2.85 10.23
CA LYS A 328 5.09 -3.30 9.61
C LYS A 328 4.03 -2.19 9.46
N ALA A 329 4.03 -1.15 10.29
CA ALA A 329 3.15 0.03 10.13
C ALA A 329 3.58 0.93 8.94
N ALA A 330 4.87 1.04 8.66
CA ALA A 330 5.37 1.79 7.50
C ALA A 330 5.02 1.11 6.16
N LEU A 331 4.91 -0.22 6.15
CA LEU A 331 4.56 -1.03 4.98
C LEU A 331 3.04 -1.08 4.70
N GLN A 332 2.20 -0.84 5.70
CA GLN A 332 0.74 -0.93 5.58
C GLN A 332 0.05 0.37 5.18
N GLY A 333 0.73 1.49 5.20
CA GLY A 333 0.04 2.77 5.14
C GLY A 333 -0.15 3.34 6.55
N GLN A 334 0.42 4.51 6.79
CA GLN A 334 0.11 5.32 7.98
C GLN A 334 -0.92 6.38 7.60
N SER A 335 -1.85 6.70 8.50
CA SER A 335 -2.79 7.80 8.29
C SER A 335 -2.01 9.08 8.01
N HIS A 336 -2.41 9.80 6.98
CA HIS A 336 -1.75 11.02 6.56
C HIS A 336 -2.75 12.00 5.97
N ALA A 337 -2.32 13.24 5.83
CA ALA A 337 -3.11 14.30 5.23
C ALA A 337 -2.23 15.19 4.36
N TRP A 338 -2.78 15.54 3.19
CA TRP A 338 -2.13 16.36 2.17
C TRP A 338 -3.20 17.22 1.47
N ASN A 339 -2.89 17.77 0.30
CA ASN A 339 -3.81 18.61 -0.45
C ASN A 339 -3.95 18.25 -1.92
N ALA A 340 -5.06 18.71 -2.50
CA ALA A 340 -5.21 18.87 -3.94
C ALA A 340 -5.55 20.33 -4.25
N VAL A 341 -5.11 20.84 -5.40
CA VAL A 341 -5.34 22.23 -5.80
C VAL A 341 -5.92 22.31 -7.20
N LEU A 342 -6.91 23.19 -7.39
CA LEU A 342 -7.56 23.43 -8.67
C LEU A 342 -6.90 24.61 -9.39
N LEU A 343 -6.30 24.33 -10.54
CA LEU A 343 -5.69 25.32 -11.43
C LEU A 343 -6.26 25.13 -12.83
N ASP A 344 -6.79 26.20 -13.42
CA ASP A 344 -7.29 26.23 -14.80
C ASP A 344 -8.28 25.09 -15.17
N GLY A 345 -9.06 24.63 -14.18
CA GLY A 345 -10.05 23.57 -14.34
C GLY A 345 -9.53 22.15 -14.08
N GLU A 346 -8.26 22.00 -13.70
CA GLU A 346 -7.60 20.72 -13.45
C GLU A 346 -7.08 20.62 -12.02
N TRP A 347 -7.21 19.42 -11.43
CA TRP A 347 -6.74 19.13 -10.08
C TRP A 347 -5.30 18.62 -10.10
N PHE A 348 -4.49 19.11 -9.16
CA PHE A 348 -3.10 18.70 -8.97
C PHE A 348 -2.87 18.32 -7.51
N LEU A 349 -2.06 17.28 -7.27
CA LEU A 349 -1.74 16.82 -5.92
C LEU A 349 -0.55 17.57 -5.35
N LEU A 350 -0.58 17.82 -4.05
CA LEU A 350 0.58 18.34 -3.33
C LEU A 350 0.63 17.91 -1.85
N ASP A 351 1.84 17.86 -1.28
CA ASP A 351 2.10 17.60 0.14
C ASP A 351 3.25 18.45 0.67
N ALA A 352 2.91 19.52 1.40
CA ALA A 352 3.88 20.43 2.02
C ALA A 352 4.63 19.81 3.21
N THR A 353 4.10 18.75 3.84
CA THR A 353 4.77 18.05 4.95
C THR A 353 5.93 17.20 4.46
N TRP A 354 5.78 16.52 3.32
CA TRP A 354 6.84 15.68 2.76
C TRP A 354 7.90 16.47 1.99
N ASP A 355 7.58 17.71 1.62
CA ASP A 355 8.53 18.69 1.10
C ASP A 355 9.15 19.59 2.20
N ASP A 356 8.72 19.43 3.46
CA ASP A 356 9.34 20.09 4.62
C ASP A 356 10.69 19.42 4.95
N PRO A 357 11.79 20.19 4.90
CA PRO A 357 13.09 19.67 5.26
C PRO A 357 13.24 19.56 6.79
N ILE A 358 13.07 18.37 7.34
CA ILE A 358 13.27 18.13 8.78
C ILE A 358 14.72 18.52 9.20
N GLY A 359 14.84 19.62 9.97
CA GLY A 359 16.08 20.20 10.52
C GLY A 359 16.32 21.65 10.09
N SER A 360 16.99 22.45 10.93
CA SER A 360 17.05 23.93 10.82
C SER A 360 17.75 24.53 9.59
N ASP A 361 18.50 23.75 8.80
CA ASP A 361 19.45 24.27 7.80
C ASP A 361 19.28 23.68 6.39
N LYS A 362 18.09 23.19 6.04
CA LYS A 362 17.86 22.51 4.75
C LYS A 362 16.85 23.28 3.89
N PRO A 363 17.07 23.36 2.57
CA PRO A 363 16.13 24.01 1.66
C PRO A 363 14.84 23.19 1.53
N VAL A 364 13.72 23.87 1.34
CA VAL A 364 12.42 23.27 1.02
C VAL A 364 12.55 22.42 -0.24
N HIS A 365 11.87 21.28 -0.28
CA HIS A 365 11.79 20.45 -1.47
C HIS A 365 10.53 20.76 -2.28
N SER A 366 10.48 20.29 -3.53
CA SER A 366 9.31 20.47 -4.40
C SER A 366 8.91 19.16 -5.08
N THR A 367 9.28 18.03 -4.46
CA THR A 367 9.03 16.69 -5.01
C THR A 367 7.54 16.40 -5.00
N TYR A 368 6.85 16.86 -3.97
CA TYR A 368 5.43 16.69 -3.72
C TYR A 368 4.62 17.94 -4.08
N LEU A 369 5.09 18.83 -4.97
CA LEU A 369 4.34 20.00 -5.42
C LEU A 369 3.93 19.87 -6.90
N PHE A 370 2.65 19.59 -7.16
CA PHE A 370 2.12 19.28 -8.50
C PHE A 370 2.62 17.95 -9.09
N THR A 371 2.84 16.98 -8.23
CA THR A 371 3.34 15.67 -8.60
C THR A 371 2.35 14.93 -9.50
N PRO A 372 2.81 14.28 -10.59
CA PRO A 372 1.97 13.42 -11.40
C PRO A 372 1.24 12.38 -10.55
N PRO A 373 -0.08 12.18 -10.71
CA PRO A 373 -0.83 11.29 -9.82
C PRO A 373 -0.35 9.85 -9.81
N ARG A 374 0.16 9.32 -10.93
CA ARG A 374 0.76 7.98 -10.99
C ARG A 374 2.04 7.85 -10.16
N LEU A 375 2.82 8.92 -10.06
CA LEU A 375 4.01 8.95 -9.20
C LEU A 375 3.61 9.14 -7.75
N PHE A 376 2.65 10.03 -7.47
CA PHE A 376 2.11 10.27 -6.13
C PHE A 376 1.50 8.98 -5.54
N ALA A 377 0.86 8.15 -6.38
CA ALA A 377 0.29 6.86 -5.99
C ALA A 377 1.33 5.79 -5.58
N TYR A 378 2.64 6.03 -5.76
CA TYR A 378 3.65 5.09 -5.25
C TYR A 378 3.64 5.04 -3.72
N ASP A 379 3.47 6.19 -3.07
CA ASP A 379 3.55 6.32 -1.63
C ASP A 379 2.34 6.99 -0.99
N HIS A 380 1.37 7.52 -1.74
CA HIS A 380 0.13 8.11 -1.21
C HIS A 380 -1.12 7.44 -1.78
N LEU A 381 -2.02 7.00 -0.91
CA LEU A 381 -3.32 6.43 -1.26
C LEU A 381 -4.45 7.18 -0.53
N PRO A 382 -5.28 7.99 -1.19
CA PRO A 382 -6.39 8.69 -0.57
C PRO A 382 -7.49 7.72 -0.12
N GLU A 383 -8.25 8.11 0.91
CA GLU A 383 -9.43 7.35 1.35
C GLU A 383 -10.54 7.36 0.30
N ASP A 384 -10.76 8.50 -0.38
CA ASP A 384 -11.63 8.58 -1.54
C ASP A 384 -10.80 8.28 -2.81
N PRO A 385 -11.09 7.17 -3.53
CA PRO A 385 -10.35 6.81 -4.74
C PRO A 385 -10.36 7.88 -5.84
N ALA A 386 -11.35 8.79 -5.87
CA ALA A 386 -11.39 9.87 -6.85
C ALA A 386 -10.24 10.87 -6.67
N TRP A 387 -9.71 11.04 -5.46
CA TRP A 387 -8.53 11.86 -5.20
C TRP A 387 -7.23 11.26 -5.75
N GLN A 388 -7.24 10.02 -6.27
CA GLN A 388 -6.08 9.50 -6.98
C GLN A 388 -5.87 10.18 -8.34
N LEU A 389 -6.87 10.93 -8.83
CA LEU A 389 -6.81 11.67 -10.10
C LEU A 389 -6.30 10.82 -11.28
N VAL A 390 -6.69 9.54 -11.28
CA VAL A 390 -6.46 8.59 -12.37
C VAL A 390 -7.77 7.90 -12.72
N MET A 391 -7.99 7.60 -14.00
CA MET A 391 -9.24 6.96 -14.45
C MET A 391 -9.49 5.57 -13.84
N LYS A 392 -8.40 4.85 -13.56
CA LYS A 392 -8.44 3.53 -12.92
C LYS A 392 -7.67 3.60 -11.59
N PRO A 393 -8.34 3.99 -10.51
CA PRO A 393 -7.75 4.00 -9.18
C PRO A 393 -7.19 2.63 -8.80
N ILE A 394 -6.07 2.63 -8.09
CA ILE A 394 -5.51 1.42 -7.46
C ILE A 394 -6.27 1.14 -6.16
N SER A 395 -6.46 -0.14 -5.84
CA SER A 395 -7.04 -0.54 -4.56
C SER A 395 -6.00 -0.47 -3.44
N GLU A 396 -6.44 -0.51 -2.18
CA GLU A 396 -5.54 -0.66 -1.02
C GLU A 396 -4.62 -1.89 -1.15
N GLY A 397 -5.16 -3.00 -1.64
CA GLY A 397 -4.39 -4.22 -1.90
C GLY A 397 -3.31 -4.02 -2.97
N ASP A 398 -3.65 -3.38 -4.08
CA ASP A 398 -2.67 -3.07 -5.13
C ASP A 398 -1.62 -2.09 -4.62
N PHE A 399 -2.02 -1.08 -3.84
CA PHE A 399 -1.11 -0.14 -3.23
C PHE A 399 -0.06 -0.84 -2.36
N VAL A 400 -0.44 -1.71 -1.43
CA VAL A 400 0.56 -2.43 -0.59
C VAL A 400 1.44 -3.41 -1.38
N ARG A 401 0.99 -3.85 -2.55
CA ARG A 401 1.75 -4.72 -3.46
C ARG A 401 2.71 -3.96 -4.35
N LEU A 402 2.48 -2.68 -4.65
CA LEU A 402 3.39 -1.89 -5.47
C LEU A 402 4.78 -1.80 -4.81
N PRO A 403 5.87 -1.78 -5.61
CA PRO A 403 7.20 -1.45 -5.10
C PRO A 403 7.16 -0.19 -4.24
N MET A 404 7.95 -0.15 -3.17
CA MET A 404 8.00 1.00 -2.29
C MET A 404 8.87 2.09 -2.94
N MET A 405 8.28 2.84 -3.86
CA MET A 405 8.96 3.94 -4.54
C MET A 405 8.46 5.28 -4.02
N SER A 406 9.19 6.34 -4.34
CA SER A 406 8.72 7.71 -4.16
C SER A 406 8.69 8.46 -5.49
N PRO A 407 7.93 9.57 -5.60
CA PRO A 407 7.95 10.45 -6.76
C PRO A 407 9.33 10.98 -7.14
N ALA A 408 10.33 10.91 -6.26
CA ALA A 408 11.70 11.30 -6.56
C ALA A 408 12.26 10.55 -7.77
N ILE A 409 11.83 9.30 -8.03
CA ILE A 409 12.23 8.54 -9.23
C ILE A 409 11.96 9.34 -10.52
N GLY A 410 10.81 10.00 -10.62
CA GLY A 410 10.43 10.78 -11.80
C GLY A 410 11.22 12.08 -11.93
N ARG A 411 11.72 12.65 -10.83
CA ARG A 411 12.60 13.84 -10.87
C ARG A 411 13.92 13.55 -11.58
N PHE A 412 14.38 12.31 -11.55
CA PHE A 412 15.58 11.86 -12.25
C PHE A 412 15.28 11.24 -13.62
N GLY A 413 14.02 11.28 -14.07
CA GLY A 413 13.60 10.66 -15.32
C GLY A 413 13.77 9.14 -15.35
N LEU A 414 13.76 8.50 -14.18
CA LEU A 414 13.84 7.05 -14.04
C LEU A 414 12.44 6.44 -14.03
N SER A 415 12.33 5.19 -14.49
CA SER A 415 11.13 4.37 -14.29
C SER A 415 11.53 2.95 -13.93
N LEU A 416 10.93 2.41 -12.88
CA LEU A 416 11.17 1.04 -12.45
C LEU A 416 10.47 0.06 -13.41
N GLU A 417 11.24 -0.80 -14.07
CA GLU A 417 10.68 -1.86 -14.94
C GLU A 417 10.43 -3.14 -14.15
N SER A 418 11.38 -3.55 -13.31
CA SER A 418 11.28 -4.77 -12.51
C SER A 418 12.14 -4.71 -11.26
N PRO A 419 11.73 -5.32 -10.14
CA PRO A 419 10.47 -6.03 -9.95
C PRO A 419 9.28 -5.08 -9.80
N ASN A 420 8.09 -5.59 -10.10
CA ASN A 420 6.81 -4.85 -10.03
C ASN A 420 6.05 -5.10 -8.72
N ARG A 421 6.73 -5.58 -7.67
CA ARG A 421 6.16 -5.88 -6.35
C ARG A 421 7.02 -5.32 -5.22
N SER A 422 6.41 -5.05 -4.07
CA SER A 422 7.09 -4.63 -2.83
C SER A 422 8.02 -5.70 -2.24
N GLN A 423 7.72 -6.99 -2.46
CA GLN A 423 8.55 -8.11 -1.99
C GLN A 423 8.73 -9.19 -3.07
N VAL A 424 9.98 -9.62 -3.26
CA VAL A 424 10.37 -10.70 -4.18
C VAL A 424 11.12 -11.82 -3.46
N SER A 425 11.14 -13.02 -4.06
CA SER A 425 11.99 -14.13 -3.63
C SER A 425 13.02 -14.44 -4.69
N VAL A 426 14.27 -14.63 -4.27
CA VAL A 426 15.42 -14.89 -5.15
C VAL A 426 16.32 -15.98 -4.56
N SER A 427 17.21 -16.53 -5.38
CA SER A 427 18.23 -17.50 -4.95
C SER A 427 19.61 -16.87 -5.03
N GLY A 428 20.00 -16.16 -3.97
CA GLY A 428 21.34 -15.60 -3.82
C GLY A 428 21.60 -14.25 -4.52
N GLU A 429 20.76 -13.82 -5.45
CA GLU A 429 20.97 -12.57 -6.20
C GLU A 429 19.64 -11.94 -6.64
N VAL A 430 19.53 -10.62 -6.50
CA VAL A 430 18.42 -9.83 -7.04
C VAL A 430 18.93 -8.87 -8.10
N THR A 431 18.20 -8.77 -9.22
CA THR A 431 18.42 -7.75 -10.25
C THR A 431 17.20 -6.84 -10.34
N ILE A 432 17.42 -5.55 -10.19
CA ILE A 432 16.41 -4.49 -10.32
C ILE A 432 16.74 -3.71 -11.58
N THR A 433 15.74 -3.47 -12.43
CA THR A 433 15.93 -2.88 -13.75
C THR A 433 15.13 -1.59 -13.86
N PHE A 434 15.77 -0.56 -14.40
CA PHE A 434 15.22 0.77 -14.62
C PHE A 434 15.34 1.15 -16.10
N ASP A 435 14.29 1.80 -16.62
CA ASP A 435 14.44 2.68 -17.77
C ASP A 435 15.10 3.98 -17.28
N ASN A 436 16.24 4.32 -17.89
CA ASN A 436 17.08 5.44 -17.52
C ASN A 436 17.48 6.27 -18.76
N PRO A 437 16.50 6.80 -19.52
CA PRO A 437 16.77 7.48 -20.79
C PRO A 437 17.58 8.77 -20.64
N TYR A 438 17.64 9.33 -19.42
CA TYR A 438 18.34 10.58 -19.08
C TYR A 438 19.69 10.37 -18.39
N GLY A 439 20.12 9.13 -18.18
CA GLY A 439 21.46 8.82 -17.65
C GLY A 439 21.67 9.24 -16.19
N ALA A 440 20.63 9.18 -15.37
CA ALA A 440 20.76 9.35 -13.92
C ALA A 440 21.72 8.30 -13.34
N HIS A 441 22.48 8.69 -12.31
CA HIS A 441 23.32 7.75 -11.57
C HIS A 441 22.46 7.03 -10.55
N LEU A 442 22.65 5.72 -10.41
CA LEU A 442 22.02 4.88 -9.41
C LEU A 442 23.05 4.47 -8.37
N LEU A 443 22.60 4.35 -7.14
CA LEU A 443 23.31 3.73 -6.04
C LEU A 443 22.32 2.83 -5.31
N ALA A 444 22.76 1.64 -4.90
CA ALA A 444 21.94 0.80 -4.04
C ALA A 444 22.74 0.07 -2.96
N GLU A 445 22.06 -0.12 -1.84
CA GLU A 445 22.58 -0.79 -0.66
C GLU A 445 21.54 -1.80 -0.16
N ALA A 446 21.96 -3.04 0.07
CA ALA A 446 21.11 -4.04 0.68
C ALA A 446 21.40 -4.17 2.17
N HIS A 447 20.37 -4.02 2.99
CA HIS A 447 20.44 -4.20 4.43
C HIS A 447 19.65 -5.42 4.84
N ARG A 448 20.17 -6.21 5.79
CA ARG A 448 19.36 -7.28 6.40
C ARG A 448 18.16 -6.66 7.12
N ASP A 449 16.96 -7.15 6.83
CA ASP A 449 15.73 -6.63 7.43
C ASP A 449 15.73 -6.88 8.95
N GLY A 450 15.19 -5.92 9.72
CA GLY A 450 15.17 -5.95 11.19
C GLY A 450 16.55 -5.90 11.91
N GLY A 451 17.67 -6.00 11.18
CA GLY A 451 19.01 -6.08 11.75
C GLY A 451 19.75 -4.75 11.81
N GLY A 452 20.66 -4.63 12.79
CA GLY A 452 21.83 -3.76 12.71
C GLY A 452 22.97 -4.54 12.06
N GLY A 453 23.44 -4.10 10.90
CA GLY A 453 24.51 -4.77 10.16
C GLY A 453 25.05 -3.88 9.04
N THR A 454 26.23 -4.22 8.53
CA THR A 454 26.86 -3.51 7.41
C THR A 454 26.01 -3.66 6.16
N ALA A 455 25.84 -2.55 5.42
CA ALA A 455 25.23 -2.58 4.10
C ALA A 455 26.03 -3.51 3.17
N ILE A 456 25.33 -4.29 2.36
CA ILE A 456 25.91 -5.00 1.23
C ILE A 456 25.82 -4.06 0.04
N GLU A 457 26.97 -3.66 -0.50
CA GLU A 457 27.03 -2.84 -1.71
C GLU A 457 26.48 -3.64 -2.90
N CYS A 458 25.63 -2.99 -3.68
CA CYS A 458 25.14 -3.53 -4.93
C CYS A 458 26.04 -3.05 -6.09
N THR A 459 25.89 -3.69 -7.24
CA THR A 459 26.59 -3.31 -8.47
C THR A 459 25.61 -2.68 -9.44
N GLU A 460 25.94 -1.50 -9.96
CA GLU A 460 25.09 -0.76 -10.88
C GLU A 460 25.66 -0.74 -12.30
N THR A 461 24.81 -0.97 -13.29
CA THR A 461 25.15 -0.73 -14.69
C THR A 461 24.53 0.59 -15.14
N SER A 462 25.32 1.40 -15.83
CA SER A 462 24.87 2.66 -16.41
C SER A 462 24.43 2.47 -17.86
N GLY A 463 23.50 3.31 -18.32
CA GLY A 463 23.01 3.30 -19.69
C GLY A 463 21.54 3.72 -19.75
N LYS A 464 20.96 3.67 -20.96
CA LYS A 464 19.51 3.92 -21.15
C LYS A 464 18.64 2.91 -20.43
N LYS A 465 19.19 1.73 -20.17
CA LYS A 465 18.62 0.70 -19.32
C LYS A 465 19.64 0.43 -18.23
N ALA A 466 19.30 0.75 -16.99
CA ALA A 466 20.20 0.63 -15.86
C ALA A 466 19.76 -0.56 -15.00
N THR A 467 20.73 -1.29 -14.45
CA THR A 467 20.44 -2.41 -13.55
C THR A 467 21.16 -2.22 -12.23
N VAL A 468 20.53 -2.64 -11.15
CA VAL A 468 21.13 -2.79 -9.83
C VAL A 468 21.12 -4.28 -9.51
N THR A 469 22.29 -4.86 -9.26
CA THR A 469 22.44 -6.28 -8.91
C THR A 469 23.07 -6.41 -7.54
N CYS A 470 22.38 -7.09 -6.62
CA CYS A 470 22.86 -7.33 -5.25
C CYS A 470 22.97 -8.83 -5.00
N ALA A 471 24.16 -9.30 -4.63
CA ALA A 471 24.40 -10.67 -4.17
C ALA A 471 24.03 -10.76 -2.68
N LEU A 472 23.00 -11.55 -2.35
CA LEU A 472 22.38 -11.62 -1.04
C LEU A 472 22.52 -13.02 -0.44
N PRO A 473 23.18 -13.21 0.71
CA PRO A 473 23.18 -14.51 1.38
C PRO A 473 21.76 -14.88 1.84
N THR A 474 21.52 -16.12 2.26
CA THR A 474 20.19 -16.54 2.73
C THR A 474 19.69 -15.64 3.88
N GLY A 475 18.48 -15.08 3.72
CA GLY A 475 17.89 -14.15 4.67
C GLY A 475 16.91 -13.16 4.03
N GLU A 476 16.38 -12.26 4.86
CA GLU A 476 15.49 -11.16 4.46
C GLU A 476 16.30 -9.87 4.35
N PHE A 477 16.13 -9.14 3.25
CA PHE A 477 16.86 -7.92 2.96
C PHE A 477 15.92 -6.82 2.47
N GLU A 478 16.29 -5.58 2.74
CA GLU A 478 15.77 -4.38 2.10
C GLU A 478 16.85 -3.83 1.17
N VAL A 479 16.60 -3.82 -0.13
CA VAL A 479 17.46 -3.13 -1.10
C VAL A 479 16.96 -1.70 -1.22
N ARG A 480 17.75 -0.75 -0.72
CA ARG A 480 17.47 0.69 -0.80
C ARG A 480 18.13 1.26 -2.03
N MET A 481 17.41 2.13 -2.72
CA MET A 481 17.84 2.66 -4.00
C MET A 481 17.84 4.18 -3.91
N PHE A 482 18.92 4.75 -4.43
CA PHE A 482 19.14 6.18 -4.47
C PHE A 482 19.52 6.60 -5.90
N ALA A 483 19.20 7.84 -6.25
CA ALA A 483 19.56 8.40 -7.54
C ALA A 483 20.11 9.81 -7.43
N ALA A 484 20.93 10.17 -8.42
CA ALA A 484 21.43 11.52 -8.63
C ALA A 484 21.32 11.91 -10.12
N PRO A 485 21.24 13.20 -10.45
CA PRO A 485 21.22 13.67 -11.84
C PRO A 485 22.50 13.28 -12.59
N ALA A 486 22.45 13.26 -13.93
CA ALA A 486 23.56 12.80 -14.78
C ALA A 486 24.89 13.57 -14.57
N ASP A 487 24.82 14.87 -14.25
CA ASP A 487 25.96 15.74 -13.93
C ASP A 487 26.41 15.65 -12.45
N GLY A 488 25.60 15.01 -11.60
CA GLY A 488 25.75 14.97 -10.15
C GLY A 488 26.43 13.70 -9.60
N LYS A 489 27.34 13.05 -10.34
CA LYS A 489 27.96 11.77 -9.93
C LYS A 489 28.56 11.79 -8.51
N TYR A 490 29.14 12.92 -8.10
CA TYR A 490 29.74 13.15 -6.78
C TYR A 490 28.87 14.02 -5.85
N GLY A 491 27.60 14.19 -6.21
CA GLY A 491 26.61 15.00 -5.50
C GLY A 491 25.80 14.21 -4.48
N ARG A 492 24.75 14.85 -3.96
CA ARG A 492 23.82 14.24 -3.01
C ARG A 492 22.85 13.32 -3.75
N TYR A 493 22.83 12.05 -3.38
CA TYR A 493 21.84 11.09 -3.86
C TYR A 493 20.55 11.21 -3.03
N ALA A 494 19.41 11.18 -3.70
CA ALA A 494 18.10 11.13 -3.05
C ALA A 494 17.57 9.70 -3.06
N GLN A 495 16.94 9.27 -1.96
CA GLN A 495 16.30 7.96 -1.92
C GLN A 495 15.08 7.94 -2.85
N ILE A 496 15.04 6.98 -3.77
CA ILE A 496 13.96 6.82 -4.76
C ILE A 496 13.03 5.65 -4.44
N GLY A 497 13.44 4.77 -3.53
CA GLY A 497 12.61 3.66 -3.06
C GLY A 497 13.39 2.54 -2.38
N SER A 498 12.68 1.47 -2.04
CA SER A 498 13.25 0.20 -1.59
C SER A 498 12.41 -1.01 -2.05
N ILE A 499 13.06 -2.18 -2.09
CA ILE A 499 12.42 -3.46 -2.39
C ILE A 499 12.82 -4.48 -1.31
N LEU A 500 11.83 -5.20 -0.77
CA LEU A 500 12.06 -6.31 0.14
C LEU A 500 12.42 -7.57 -0.65
N VAL A 501 13.46 -8.28 -0.20
CA VAL A 501 14.01 -9.43 -0.90
C VAL A 501 14.22 -10.59 0.06
N ASN A 502 13.52 -11.69 -0.23
CA ASN A 502 13.67 -12.97 0.44
C ASN A 502 14.69 -13.81 -0.34
N SER A 503 15.95 -13.82 0.10
CA SER A 503 17.00 -14.66 -0.49
C SER A 503 16.99 -16.04 0.17
N ARG A 504 16.87 -17.10 -0.64
CA ARG A 504 16.79 -18.50 -0.20
C ARG A 504 17.94 -19.34 -0.71
#